data_AF-A0A963JW60-F1
#
_entry.id   AF-A0A963JW60-F1
#
_cell.length_a   1.000
_cell.length_b   1.000
_cell.length_c   1.000
_cell.angle_alpha   90.00
_cell.angle_beta   90.00
_cell.angle_gamma   90.00
#
_symmetry.space_group_name_H-M   'P 1'
#
loop_
_entity.id
_entity.type
_entity.pdbx_description
1 polymer ?
#
loop_
_entity_poly.entity_id
_entity_poly.type
_entity_poly.pdbx_seq_one_letter_code
_entity_poly.pdbx_strand_id
1 'polypeptide(L)'
;MASILRDADIVPTRPQPSAVLRFLTALPSSPFDYLLLLRFALLNVFGVALLGAAWLNGLLTPVFVADSTGIVVLIAVTFLAGLGLCARRVLQTSIELNAVRSSLPGRDSRVGAHLDRARATDAQGRGNLAAALKLKLATRIAPVRHIANSLVLLGLIGTVLGFIIALSGVDPDLAADIGAVGPMVSTLIEGMAVALYTTLAGSVLSVWLMINYRLLESGVVHLLTQVVERGEAQHGRA
;
A
#
# COMPACT_ATOMS: atom_id res chain seq x y z
N MET A 1 -21.65 -52.81 15.98
CA MET A 1 -22.12 -51.41 16.16
C MET A 1 -20.95 -50.42 16.06
N ALA A 2 -19.89 -50.72 15.30
CA ALA A 2 -19.60 -50.09 14.00
C ALA A 2 -20.74 -49.23 13.38
N SER A 3 -20.64 -47.90 13.48
CA SER A 3 -21.20 -46.89 12.53
C SER A 3 -21.15 -45.45 13.11
N ILE A 4 -19.99 -44.94 13.53
CA ILE A 4 -19.81 -43.49 13.88
C ILE A 4 -18.53 -42.91 13.24
N LEU A 5 -18.06 -43.49 12.13
CA LEU A 5 -16.96 -42.92 11.34
C LEU A 5 -17.28 -43.10 9.86
N ARG A 6 -18.03 -42.15 9.29
CA ARG A 6 -18.08 -41.99 7.83
C ARG A 6 -18.39 -40.54 7.45
N ASP A 7 -17.53 -40.04 6.57
CA ASP A 7 -17.71 -38.87 5.70
C ASP A 7 -17.55 -37.47 6.32
N ALA A 8 -16.34 -37.22 6.84
CA ALA A 8 -15.73 -35.90 6.64
C ALA A 8 -15.40 -35.76 5.14
N ASP A 9 -16.34 -35.20 4.36
CA ASP A 9 -16.12 -34.78 2.98
C ASP A 9 -15.03 -33.71 2.92
N ILE A 10 -13.78 -34.16 2.82
CA ILE A 10 -12.65 -33.34 2.39
C ILE A 10 -12.90 -33.07 0.91
N VAL A 11 -13.66 -32.02 0.62
CA VAL A 11 -13.76 -31.46 -0.73
C VAL A 11 -12.34 -31.16 -1.20
N PRO A 12 -11.84 -31.80 -2.28
CA PRO A 12 -10.50 -31.55 -2.76
C PRO A 12 -10.39 -30.08 -3.17
N THR A 13 -9.64 -29.31 -2.40
CA THR A 13 -9.31 -27.93 -2.73
C THR A 13 -8.40 -27.96 -3.95
N ARG A 14 -8.97 -27.91 -5.16
CA ARG A 14 -8.19 -27.69 -6.39
C ARG A 14 -7.22 -26.53 -6.13
N PRO A 15 -5.91 -26.69 -6.38
CA PRO A 15 -4.95 -25.63 -6.18
C PRO A 15 -5.42 -24.44 -7.02
N GLN A 16 -5.86 -23.38 -6.35
CA GLN A 16 -6.30 -22.19 -7.05
C GLN A 16 -5.06 -21.60 -7.72
N PRO A 17 -5.05 -21.43 -9.05
CA PRO A 17 -3.92 -20.82 -9.73
C PRO A 17 -3.69 -19.42 -9.14
N SER A 18 -2.42 -19.04 -9.02
CA SER A 18 -2.01 -17.76 -8.43
C SER A 18 -2.74 -16.60 -9.12
N ALA A 19 -3.05 -15.54 -8.36
CA ALA A 19 -3.79 -14.38 -8.86
C ALA A 19 -3.19 -13.79 -10.17
N VAL A 20 -1.88 -13.94 -10.36
CA VAL A 20 -1.13 -13.54 -11.55
C VAL A 20 -1.52 -14.36 -12.78
N LEU A 21 -1.68 -15.69 -12.65
CA LEU A 21 -2.02 -16.56 -13.77
C LEU A 21 -3.46 -16.33 -14.25
N ARG A 22 -4.37 -15.98 -13.32
CA ARG A 22 -5.75 -15.59 -13.67
C ARG A 22 -5.82 -14.22 -14.35
N PHE A 23 -4.96 -13.28 -13.94
CA PHE A 23 -4.82 -11.98 -14.61
C PHE A 23 -4.35 -12.14 -16.06
N LEU A 24 -3.37 -13.00 -16.31
CA LEU A 24 -2.83 -13.25 -17.67
C LEU A 24 -3.81 -13.99 -18.61
N THR A 25 -4.79 -14.72 -18.05
CA THR A 25 -5.73 -15.54 -18.83
C THR A 25 -7.11 -14.90 -19.01
N ALA A 26 -7.42 -13.84 -18.25
CA ALA A 26 -8.66 -13.08 -18.40
C ALA A 26 -8.48 -11.98 -19.45
N LEU A 27 -8.89 -12.25 -20.69
CA LEU A 27 -9.01 -11.23 -21.73
C LEU A 27 -10.08 -10.20 -21.30
N PRO A 28 -9.79 -8.89 -21.34
CA PRO A 28 -10.71 -7.85 -20.89
C PRO A 28 -11.95 -7.80 -21.79
N SER A 29 -13.13 -8.03 -21.21
CA SER A 29 -14.43 -8.03 -21.90
C SER A 29 -15.08 -6.65 -22.00
N SER A 30 -14.66 -5.65 -21.22
CA SER A 30 -15.17 -4.28 -21.30
C SER A 30 -14.12 -3.22 -20.90
N PRO A 31 -14.12 -2.01 -21.50
CA PRO A 31 -13.16 -0.93 -21.22
C PRO A 31 -13.14 -0.47 -19.75
N PHE A 32 -14.19 -0.79 -18.98
CA PHE A 32 -14.39 -0.36 -17.60
C PHE A 32 -14.02 -1.42 -16.55
N ASP A 33 -13.54 -2.60 -16.93
CA ASP A 33 -13.29 -3.72 -16.01
C ASP A 33 -12.03 -3.54 -15.15
N TYR A 34 -11.25 -2.47 -15.37
CA TYR A 34 -9.99 -2.21 -14.66
C TYR A 34 -9.79 -0.73 -14.29
N LEU A 35 -10.87 0.04 -14.10
CA LEU A 35 -10.76 1.49 -13.85
C LEU A 35 -9.88 1.83 -12.62
N LEU A 36 -9.92 1.01 -11.57
CA LEU A 36 -9.07 1.18 -10.38
C LEU A 36 -7.59 0.97 -10.72
N LEU A 37 -7.28 -0.06 -11.52
CA LEU A 37 -5.94 -0.40 -11.98
C LEU A 37 -5.42 0.66 -12.94
N LEU A 38 -6.26 1.17 -13.84
CA LEU A 38 -5.93 2.28 -14.74
C LEU A 38 -5.60 3.56 -13.95
N ARG A 39 -6.43 3.95 -12.97
CA ARG A 39 -6.15 5.11 -12.10
C ARG A 39 -4.85 4.93 -11.33
N PHE A 40 -4.58 3.73 -10.83
CA PHE A 40 -3.34 3.40 -10.14
C PHE A 40 -2.13 3.47 -11.07
N ALA A 41 -2.24 2.92 -12.28
CA ALA A 41 -1.19 2.95 -13.28
C ALA A 41 -0.89 4.40 -13.70
N LEU A 42 -1.92 5.20 -14.01
CA LEU A 42 -1.77 6.61 -14.36
C LEU A 42 -1.09 7.41 -13.24
N LEU A 43 -1.51 7.22 -12.00
CA LEU A 43 -0.92 7.89 -10.84
C LEU A 43 0.57 7.53 -10.67
N ASN A 44 0.93 6.25 -10.81
CA ASN A 44 2.32 5.82 -10.65
C ASN A 44 3.19 6.19 -11.84
N VAL A 45 2.67 6.14 -13.07
CA VAL A 45 3.37 6.66 -14.25
C VAL A 45 3.64 8.16 -14.08
N PHE A 46 2.66 8.93 -13.61
CA PHE A 46 2.84 10.35 -13.33
C PHE A 46 3.93 10.59 -12.26
N GLY A 47 3.90 9.87 -11.14
CA GLY A 47 4.91 10.00 -10.11
C GLY A 47 6.31 9.57 -10.57
N VAL A 48 6.42 8.49 -11.36
CA VAL A 48 7.68 8.05 -11.97
C VAL A 48 8.20 9.08 -12.98
N ALA A 49 7.31 9.70 -13.75
CA ALA A 49 7.69 10.78 -14.66
C ALA A 49 8.23 12.00 -13.91
N LEU A 50 7.62 12.37 -12.77
CA LEU A 50 8.15 13.43 -11.91
C LEU A 50 9.52 13.09 -11.30
N LEU A 51 9.71 11.84 -10.83
CA LEU A 51 11.04 11.39 -10.39
C LEU A 51 12.06 11.41 -11.53
N GLY A 52 11.67 10.98 -12.72
CA GLY A 52 12.51 11.04 -13.92
C GLY A 52 12.90 12.47 -14.26
N ALA A 53 11.95 13.41 -14.21
CA ALA A 53 12.23 14.83 -14.40
C ALA A 53 13.18 15.38 -13.32
N ALA A 54 12.98 15.01 -12.06
CA ALA A 54 13.88 15.39 -10.97
C ALA A 54 15.30 14.84 -11.17
N TRP A 55 15.42 13.60 -11.68
CA TRP A 55 16.71 13.01 -12.01
C TRP A 55 17.39 13.77 -13.16
N LEU A 56 16.67 14.06 -14.26
CA LEU A 56 17.22 14.78 -15.41
C LEU A 56 17.70 16.20 -15.05
N ASN A 57 17.07 16.84 -14.06
CA ASN A 57 17.50 18.14 -13.53
C ASN A 57 18.62 18.04 -12.49
N GLY A 58 19.12 16.83 -12.19
CA GLY A 58 20.16 16.61 -11.20
C GLY A 58 19.69 16.83 -9.75
N LEU A 59 18.38 16.91 -9.49
CA LEU A 59 17.85 17.18 -8.15
C LEU A 59 17.98 15.98 -7.21
N LEU A 60 18.10 14.76 -7.74
CA LEU A 60 18.24 13.55 -6.94
C LEU A 60 19.69 13.30 -6.48
N THR A 61 20.69 13.72 -7.26
CA THR A 61 22.10 13.44 -6.96
C THR A 61 22.53 14.03 -5.61
N PRO A 62 22.20 15.29 -5.26
CA PRO A 62 22.51 15.85 -3.94
C PRO A 62 21.85 15.09 -2.80
N VAL A 63 20.65 14.54 -2.99
CA VAL A 63 19.91 13.79 -1.96
C VAL A 63 20.68 12.54 -1.55
N PHE A 64 21.27 11.83 -2.52
CA PHE A 64 22.05 10.60 -2.24
C PHE A 64 23.48 10.90 -1.81
N VAL A 65 24.11 11.95 -2.35
CA VAL A 65 25.50 12.30 -2.02
C VAL A 65 25.61 12.95 -0.63
N ALA A 66 24.63 13.77 -0.24
CA ALA A 66 24.63 14.42 1.06
C ALA A 66 24.35 13.45 2.21
N ASP A 67 23.70 12.31 1.96
CA ASP A 67 23.33 11.36 2.99
C ASP A 67 24.42 10.32 3.25
N SER A 68 25.35 10.64 4.16
CA SER A 68 26.36 9.70 4.65
C SER A 68 25.78 8.58 5.54
N THR A 69 24.54 8.73 6.04
CA THR A 69 23.91 7.78 6.99
C THR A 69 23.21 6.61 6.31
N GLY A 70 22.87 6.74 5.02
CA GLY A 70 22.13 5.73 4.25
C GLY A 70 20.62 5.68 4.53
N ILE A 71 20.07 6.66 5.25
CA ILE A 71 18.63 6.76 5.55
C ILE A 71 17.82 6.98 4.27
N VAL A 72 18.30 7.75 3.31
CA VAL A 72 17.65 7.98 2.02
C VAL A 72 17.46 6.65 1.28
N VAL A 73 18.46 5.76 1.31
CA VAL A 73 18.36 4.42 0.73
C VAL A 73 17.30 3.59 1.47
N LEU A 74 17.29 3.65 2.81
CA LEU A 74 16.28 2.96 3.62
C LEU A 74 14.86 3.47 3.33
N ILE A 75 14.67 4.79 3.17
CA ILE A 75 13.41 5.43 2.76
C ILE A 75 13.01 4.91 1.37
N ALA A 76 13.93 4.91 0.40
CA ALA A 76 13.65 4.44 -0.97
C ALA A 76 13.23 2.97 -0.99
N VAL A 77 13.94 2.09 -0.28
CA VAL A 77 13.59 0.66 -0.17
C VAL A 77 12.24 0.47 0.50
N THR A 78 11.97 1.19 1.58
CA THR A 78 10.69 1.15 2.30
C THR A 78 9.54 1.61 1.41
N PHE A 79 9.75 2.65 0.61
CA PHE A 79 8.79 3.14 -0.37
C PHE A 79 8.51 2.09 -1.45
N LEU A 80 9.54 1.48 -2.03
CA LEU A 80 9.37 0.43 -3.05
C LEU A 80 8.62 -0.79 -2.50
N ALA A 81 8.91 -1.19 -1.26
CA ALA A 81 8.17 -2.27 -0.59
C ALA A 81 6.69 -1.90 -0.39
N GLY A 82 6.40 -0.68 0.07
CA GLY A 82 5.04 -0.16 0.21
C GLY A 82 4.28 -0.10 -1.12
N LEU A 83 4.95 0.39 -2.17
CA LEU A 83 4.41 0.48 -3.52
C LEU A 83 4.10 -0.91 -4.10
N GLY A 84 5.01 -1.86 -3.94
CA GLY A 84 4.81 -3.25 -4.38
C GLY A 84 3.66 -3.95 -3.63
N LEU A 85 3.53 -3.73 -2.32
CA LEU A 85 2.39 -4.19 -1.54
C LEU A 85 1.07 -3.56 -2.01
N CYS A 86 1.08 -2.24 -2.25
CA CYS A 86 -0.08 -1.54 -2.78
C CYS A 86 -0.49 -2.09 -4.15
N ALA A 87 0.45 -2.26 -5.09
CA ALA A 87 0.20 -2.82 -6.41
C ALA A 87 -0.41 -4.23 -6.33
N ARG A 88 0.15 -5.12 -5.48
CA ARG A 88 -0.40 -6.46 -5.24
C ARG A 88 -1.84 -6.41 -4.73
N ARG A 89 -2.13 -5.50 -3.80
CA ARG A 89 -3.48 -5.34 -3.24
C ARG A 89 -4.47 -4.76 -4.25
N VAL A 90 -4.06 -3.77 -5.05
CA VAL A 90 -4.89 -3.21 -6.13
C VAL A 90 -5.27 -4.29 -7.14
N LEU A 91 -4.30 -5.13 -7.55
CA LEU A 91 -4.57 -6.27 -8.43
C LEU A 91 -5.58 -7.25 -7.82
N GLN A 92 -5.38 -7.61 -6.55
CA GLN A 92 -6.29 -8.52 -5.85
C GLN A 92 -7.71 -7.94 -5.76
N THR A 93 -7.85 -6.69 -5.32
CA THR A 93 -9.16 -6.02 -5.21
C THR A 93 -9.84 -5.89 -6.58
N SER A 94 -9.09 -5.58 -7.64
CA SER A 94 -9.64 -5.47 -9.00
C SER A 94 -10.17 -6.81 -9.50
N ILE A 95 -9.47 -7.92 -9.22
CA ILE A 95 -9.91 -9.27 -9.58
C ILE A 95 -11.16 -9.65 -8.78
N GLU A 96 -11.19 -9.38 -7.48
CA GLU A 96 -12.35 -9.66 -6.62
C GLU A 96 -13.58 -8.85 -7.05
N LEU A 97 -13.40 -7.57 -7.41
CA LEU A 97 -14.47 -6.70 -7.93
C LEU A 97 -15.02 -7.22 -9.26
N ASN A 98 -14.14 -7.65 -10.17
CA ASN A 98 -14.57 -8.17 -11.47
C ASN A 98 -15.28 -9.52 -11.33
N ALA A 99 -14.84 -10.40 -10.43
CA ALA A 99 -15.50 -11.67 -10.14
C ALA A 99 -16.93 -11.48 -9.57
N VAL A 100 -17.13 -10.45 -8.73
CA VAL A 100 -18.47 -10.05 -8.27
C VAL A 100 -19.29 -9.53 -9.46
N ARG A 101 -18.71 -8.70 -10.33
CA ARG A 101 -19.41 -8.13 -11.50
C ARG A 101 -19.80 -9.19 -12.54
N SER A 102 -18.93 -10.15 -12.83
CA SER A 102 -19.08 -11.15 -13.91
C SER A 102 -19.94 -12.36 -13.53
N SER A 103 -20.29 -12.56 -12.26
CA SER A 103 -21.07 -13.73 -11.84
C SER A 103 -22.57 -13.41 -11.71
N LEU A 104 -23.32 -13.70 -12.77
CA LEU A 104 -24.56 -14.47 -12.61
C LEU A 104 -24.19 -15.81 -11.94
N PRO A 105 -24.92 -16.27 -10.92
CA PRO A 105 -24.49 -17.41 -10.12
C PRO A 105 -24.63 -18.73 -10.89
N GLY A 106 -23.51 -19.32 -11.30
CA GLY A 106 -23.38 -20.78 -11.35
C GLY A 106 -23.28 -21.29 -9.91
N ARG A 107 -24.11 -22.28 -9.56
CA ARG A 107 -24.41 -22.78 -8.20
C ARG A 107 -23.22 -23.32 -7.37
N ASP A 108 -21.97 -23.23 -7.84
CA ASP A 108 -20.82 -23.95 -7.26
C ASP A 108 -19.61 -23.07 -6.82
N SER A 109 -19.75 -21.74 -6.75
CA SER A 109 -18.66 -20.85 -6.30
C SER A 109 -18.61 -20.70 -4.77
N ARG A 110 -17.40 -20.59 -4.18
CA ARG A 110 -17.17 -20.30 -2.73
C ARG A 110 -17.89 -19.02 -2.26
N VAL A 111 -18.13 -18.08 -3.18
CA VAL A 111 -18.92 -16.86 -2.94
C VAL A 111 -20.41 -17.20 -2.82
N GLY A 112 -20.91 -18.15 -3.62
CA GLY A 112 -22.26 -18.72 -3.52
C GLY A 112 -22.50 -19.40 -2.17
N ALA A 113 -21.55 -20.21 -1.70
CA ALA A 113 -21.64 -20.84 -0.37
C ALA A 113 -21.59 -19.82 0.80
N HIS A 114 -20.97 -18.66 0.62
CA HIS A 114 -20.98 -17.57 1.60
C HIS A 114 -22.28 -16.76 1.55
N LEU A 115 -22.84 -16.54 0.34
CA LEU A 115 -24.15 -15.94 0.13
C LEU A 115 -25.28 -16.84 0.66
N ASP A 116 -25.18 -18.16 0.51
CA ASP A 116 -26.16 -19.12 1.04
C ASP A 116 -26.13 -19.21 2.57
N ARG A 117 -24.96 -19.03 3.21
CA ARG A 117 -24.87 -18.89 4.68
C ARG A 117 -25.39 -17.54 5.17
N ALA A 118 -25.19 -16.47 4.41
CA ALA A 118 -25.78 -15.16 4.71
C ALA A 118 -27.32 -15.16 4.52
N ARG A 119 -27.85 -15.98 3.60
CA ARG A 119 -29.31 -16.19 3.40
C ARG A 119 -29.99 -16.86 4.60
N ALA A 120 -29.28 -17.66 5.38
CA ALA A 120 -29.81 -18.32 6.58
C ALA A 120 -29.82 -17.42 7.82
N THR A 121 -29.39 -16.16 7.71
CA THR A 121 -29.19 -15.24 8.83
C THR A 121 -30.23 -14.09 8.78
N ASP A 122 -30.76 -13.73 9.94
CA ASP A 122 -31.69 -12.62 10.17
C ASP A 122 -31.08 -11.24 9.76
N ALA A 123 -31.93 -10.22 9.63
CA ALA A 123 -31.50 -8.87 9.21
C ALA A 123 -30.36 -8.32 10.07
N GLN A 124 -30.35 -8.66 11.37
CA GLN A 124 -29.31 -8.28 12.31
C GLN A 124 -27.98 -9.01 12.05
N GLY A 125 -27.99 -10.32 11.80
CA GLY A 125 -26.74 -11.03 11.48
C GLY A 125 -26.16 -10.69 10.09
N ARG A 126 -26.98 -10.22 9.13
CA ARG A 126 -26.47 -9.62 7.87
C ARG A 126 -25.66 -8.35 8.11
N GLY A 127 -26.15 -7.47 8.99
CA GLY A 127 -25.41 -6.29 9.44
C GLY A 127 -24.06 -6.66 10.09
N ASN A 128 -24.07 -7.70 10.93
CA ASN A 128 -22.86 -8.20 11.58
C ASN A 128 -21.83 -8.76 10.57
N LEU A 129 -22.28 -9.49 9.53
CA LEU A 129 -21.41 -10.00 8.48
C LEU A 129 -20.80 -8.88 7.62
N ALA A 130 -21.59 -7.85 7.29
CA ALA A 130 -21.10 -6.68 6.56
C ALA A 130 -20.04 -5.91 7.38
N ALA A 131 -20.27 -5.74 8.69
CA ALA A 131 -19.32 -5.12 9.60
C ALA A 131 -18.02 -5.95 9.71
N ALA A 132 -18.12 -7.27 9.82
CA ALA A 132 -16.96 -8.17 9.84
C ALA A 132 -16.16 -8.13 8.52
N LEU A 133 -16.85 -8.06 7.37
CA LEU A 133 -16.21 -7.93 6.06
C LEU A 133 -15.46 -6.58 5.94
N LYS A 134 -16.09 -5.48 6.36
CA LYS A 134 -15.44 -4.16 6.41
C LYS A 134 -14.15 -4.20 7.23
N LEU A 135 -14.19 -4.81 8.43
CA LEU A 135 -13.02 -4.94 9.29
C LEU A 135 -11.91 -5.78 8.64
N LYS A 136 -12.28 -6.88 7.99
CA LYS A 136 -11.34 -7.77 7.28
C LYS A 136 -10.68 -7.08 6.07
N LEU A 137 -11.41 -6.21 5.38
CA LEU A 137 -10.90 -5.44 4.27
C LEU A 137 -9.97 -4.31 4.74
N ALA A 138 -10.37 -3.57 5.79
CA ALA A 138 -9.55 -2.51 6.38
C ALA A 138 -8.20 -3.06 6.90
N THR A 139 -8.22 -4.20 7.58
CA THR A 139 -6.99 -4.85 8.09
C THR A 139 -6.06 -5.33 6.97
N ARG A 140 -6.59 -5.67 5.79
CA ARG A 140 -5.76 -6.09 4.63
C ARG A 140 -4.99 -4.95 3.98
N ILE A 141 -5.53 -3.73 4.01
CA ILE A 141 -4.92 -2.54 3.40
C ILE A 141 -4.10 -1.72 4.39
N ALA A 142 -4.33 -1.89 5.70
CA ALA A 142 -3.63 -1.19 6.77
C ALA A 142 -2.09 -1.21 6.67
N PRO A 143 -1.41 -2.31 6.28
CA PRO A 143 0.04 -2.33 6.17
C PRO A 143 0.61 -1.26 5.22
N VAL A 144 -0.08 -0.95 4.13
CA VAL A 144 0.36 0.07 3.16
C VAL A 144 0.35 1.46 3.81
N ARG A 145 -0.69 1.77 4.59
CA ARG A 145 -0.78 3.02 5.35
C ARG A 145 0.31 3.11 6.42
N HIS A 146 0.58 2.02 7.14
CA HIS A 146 1.66 2.00 8.13
C HIS A 146 3.01 2.30 7.50
N ILE A 147 3.33 1.67 6.36
CA ILE A 147 4.57 1.94 5.62
C ILE A 147 4.64 3.40 5.17
N ALA A 148 3.53 3.96 4.66
CA ALA A 148 3.48 5.37 4.28
C ALA A 148 3.81 6.29 5.47
N ASN A 149 3.26 6.01 6.65
CA ASN A 149 3.56 6.80 7.85
C ASN A 149 5.00 6.60 8.35
N SER A 150 5.54 5.39 8.24
CA SER A 150 6.93 5.08 8.60
C SER A 150 7.94 5.84 7.74
N LEU A 151 7.64 6.15 6.48
CA LEU A 151 8.49 7.00 5.63
C LEU A 151 8.72 8.40 6.23
N VAL A 152 7.68 9.01 6.82
CA VAL A 152 7.80 10.30 7.51
C VAL A 152 8.67 10.15 8.76
N LEU A 153 8.43 9.11 9.55
CA LEU A 153 9.22 8.83 10.76
C LEU A 153 10.70 8.62 10.43
N LEU A 154 11.01 7.89 9.36
CA LEU A 154 12.38 7.74 8.85
C LEU A 154 13.00 9.08 8.44
N GLY A 155 12.23 9.95 7.80
CA GLY A 155 12.67 11.31 7.47
C GLY A 155 13.02 12.13 8.71
N LEU A 156 12.18 12.08 9.75
CA LEU A 156 12.42 12.74 11.04
C LEU A 156 13.64 12.17 11.78
N ILE A 157 13.86 10.85 11.72
CA ILE A 157 15.08 10.22 12.25
C ILE A 157 16.32 10.78 11.54
N GLY A 158 16.24 10.96 10.21
CA GLY A 158 17.31 11.61 9.46
C GLY A 158 17.54 13.07 9.84
N THR A 159 16.49 13.82 10.20
CA THR A 159 16.65 15.16 10.77
C THR A 159 17.47 15.15 12.05
N VAL A 160 17.15 14.23 12.97
CA VAL A 160 17.86 14.10 14.25
C VAL A 160 19.32 13.72 14.01
N LEU A 161 19.58 12.75 13.13
CA LEU A 161 20.94 12.31 12.82
C LEU A 161 21.75 13.40 12.09
N GLY A 162 21.13 14.14 11.17
CA GLY A 162 21.77 15.29 10.53
C GLY A 162 22.15 16.39 11.53
N PHE A 163 21.28 16.69 12.51
CA PHE A 163 21.64 17.63 13.58
C PHE A 163 22.76 17.10 14.48
N ILE A 164 22.80 15.80 14.80
CA ILE A 164 23.90 15.20 15.55
C ILE A 164 25.22 15.35 14.79
N ILE A 165 25.23 15.09 13.48
CA ILE A 165 26.41 15.28 12.63
C ILE A 165 26.83 16.75 12.62
N ALA A 166 25.89 17.66 12.37
CA ALA A 166 26.17 19.09 12.30
C ALA A 166 26.83 19.61 13.59
N LEU A 167 26.28 19.24 14.75
CA LEU A 167 26.79 19.67 16.05
C LEU A 167 28.07 18.94 16.47
N SER A 168 28.32 17.73 15.96
CA SER A 168 29.54 16.98 16.27
C SER A 168 30.83 17.64 15.76
N GLY A 169 30.70 18.50 14.75
CA GLY A 169 31.81 19.27 14.20
C GLY A 169 32.07 20.60 14.87
N VAL A 170 31.29 21.00 15.88
CA VAL A 170 31.44 22.30 16.55
C VAL A 170 32.25 22.13 17.82
N ASP A 171 33.44 22.74 17.84
CA ASP A 171 34.28 22.84 19.02
C ASP A 171 34.29 24.29 19.53
N PRO A 172 33.65 24.59 20.68
CA PRO A 172 33.60 25.94 21.24
C PRO A 172 34.98 26.49 21.61
N ASP A 173 35.93 25.64 21.98
CA ASP A 173 37.25 26.06 22.45
C ASP A 173 38.15 26.50 21.28
N LEU A 174 37.87 25.97 20.08
CA LEU A 174 38.54 26.33 18.83
C LEU A 174 37.82 27.45 18.05
N ALA A 175 36.74 28.02 18.61
CA ALA A 175 35.93 29.04 17.94
C ALA A 175 36.70 30.33 17.61
N ALA A 176 37.76 30.63 18.34
CA ALA A 176 38.64 31.79 18.09
C ALA A 176 39.72 31.52 17.03
N ASP A 177 39.94 30.26 16.64
CA ASP A 177 40.93 29.87 15.64
C ASP A 177 40.34 29.95 14.23
N ILE A 178 40.83 30.90 13.43
CA ILE A 178 40.43 31.11 12.03
C ILE A 178 40.64 29.84 11.20
N GLY A 179 41.66 29.03 11.52
CA GLY A 179 41.94 27.78 10.82
C GLY A 179 40.90 26.68 11.08
N ALA A 180 40.24 26.71 12.24
CA ALA A 180 39.23 25.74 12.64
C ALA A 180 37.83 26.08 12.09
N VAL A 181 37.56 27.36 11.76
CA VAL A 181 36.23 27.80 11.29
C VAL A 181 35.79 27.10 10.01
N GLY A 182 36.68 26.95 9.02
CA GLY A 182 36.35 26.28 7.75
C GLY A 182 35.85 24.84 7.94
N PRO A 183 36.61 23.96 8.61
CA PRO A 183 36.18 22.62 8.96
C PRO A 183 34.87 22.57 9.76
N MET A 184 34.70 23.43 10.77
CA MET A 184 33.45 23.48 11.56
C MET A 184 32.24 23.79 10.68
N VAL A 185 32.34 24.79 9.80
CA VAL A 185 31.27 25.16 8.86
C VAL A 185 30.98 24.04 7.87
N SER A 186 32.00 23.33 7.39
CA SER A 186 31.81 22.19 6.48
C SER A 186 30.96 21.09 7.12
N THR A 187 31.29 20.68 8.34
CA THR A 187 30.53 19.64 9.06
C THR A 187 29.11 20.09 9.40
N LEU A 188 28.92 21.36 9.76
CA LEU A 188 27.60 21.95 9.97
C LEU A 188 26.73 21.88 8.70
N ILE A 189 27.30 22.24 7.54
CA ILE A 189 26.60 22.19 6.25
C ILE A 189 26.28 20.75 5.87
N GLU A 190 27.20 19.81 6.09
CA GLU A 190 26.98 18.38 5.83
C GLU A 190 25.79 17.86 6.65
N GLY A 191 25.81 18.02 7.97
CA GLY A 191 24.73 17.55 8.83
C GLY A 191 23.39 18.23 8.54
N MET A 192 23.39 19.52 8.21
CA MET A 192 22.20 20.23 7.77
C MET A 192 21.65 19.67 6.45
N ALA A 193 22.53 19.34 5.49
CA ALA A 193 22.12 18.75 4.22
C ALA A 193 21.48 17.38 4.42
N VAL A 194 22.09 16.50 5.24
CA VAL A 194 21.50 15.20 5.63
C VAL A 194 20.08 15.42 6.16
N ALA A 195 19.93 16.30 7.15
CA ALA A 195 18.64 16.56 7.78
C ALA A 195 17.56 17.03 6.80
N LEU A 196 17.88 17.99 5.93
CA LEU A 196 16.93 18.55 4.98
C LEU A 196 16.53 17.54 3.91
N TYR A 197 17.50 16.83 3.33
CA TYR A 197 17.24 15.89 2.24
C TYR A 197 16.51 14.62 2.70
N THR A 198 16.83 14.05 3.87
CA THR A 198 16.11 12.89 4.40
C THR A 198 14.66 13.23 4.74
N THR A 199 14.42 14.43 5.29
CA THR A 199 13.07 14.91 5.63
C THR A 199 12.23 15.12 4.37
N LEU A 200 12.82 15.75 3.35
CA LEU A 200 12.18 15.96 2.06
C LEU A 200 11.85 14.63 1.39
N ALA A 201 12.81 13.70 1.32
CA ALA A 201 12.59 12.38 0.72
C ALA A 201 11.49 11.60 1.44
N GLY A 202 11.53 11.55 2.78
CA GLY A 202 10.54 10.85 3.59
C GLY A 202 9.13 11.40 3.41
N SER A 203 8.97 12.72 3.43
CA SER A 203 7.67 13.37 3.28
C SER A 203 7.10 13.23 1.86
N VAL A 204 7.89 13.48 0.82
CA VAL A 204 7.45 13.38 -0.59
C VAL A 204 7.04 11.94 -0.94
N LEU A 205 7.87 10.96 -0.59
CA LEU A 205 7.57 9.54 -0.86
C LEU A 205 6.39 9.04 -0.02
N SER A 206 6.24 9.52 1.22
CA SER A 206 5.06 9.24 2.04
C SER A 206 3.78 9.75 1.38
N VAL A 207 3.76 11.02 0.93
CA VAL A 207 2.60 11.61 0.26
C VAL A 207 2.22 10.80 -0.98
N TRP A 208 3.19 10.43 -1.81
CA TRP A 208 2.92 9.63 -2.99
C TRP A 208 2.34 8.25 -2.63
N LEU A 209 2.91 7.55 -1.66
CA LEU A 209 2.37 6.26 -1.22
C LEU A 209 0.98 6.40 -0.57
N MET A 210 0.73 7.51 0.14
CA MET A 210 -0.57 7.80 0.76
C MET A 210 -1.66 8.04 -0.30
N ILE A 211 -1.35 8.73 -1.41
CA ILE A 211 -2.31 8.91 -2.51
C ILE A 211 -2.67 7.56 -3.13
N ASN A 212 -1.67 6.69 -3.33
CA ASN A 212 -1.89 5.30 -3.78
C ASN A 212 -2.78 4.51 -2.80
N TYR A 213 -2.53 4.63 -1.50
CA TYR A 213 -3.36 4.02 -0.46
C TYR A 213 -4.81 4.52 -0.51
N ARG A 214 -5.04 5.84 -0.62
CA ARG A 214 -6.39 6.42 -0.69
C ARG A 214 -7.17 5.91 -1.90
N LEU A 215 -6.50 5.74 -3.03
CA LEU A 215 -7.11 5.15 -4.22
C LEU A 215 -7.53 3.68 -3.96
N LEU A 216 -6.65 2.88 -3.36
CA LEU A 216 -6.95 1.49 -2.99
C LEU A 216 -8.11 1.41 -1.97
N GLU A 217 -8.11 2.27 -0.96
CA GLU A 217 -9.16 2.36 0.06
C GLU A 217 -10.52 2.67 -0.57
N SER A 218 -10.58 3.62 -1.51
CA SER A 218 -11.80 3.91 -2.27
C SER A 218 -12.30 2.70 -3.05
N GLY A 219 -11.42 1.96 -3.72
CA GLY A 219 -11.78 0.72 -4.43
C GLY A 219 -12.33 -0.37 -3.51
N VAL A 220 -11.73 -0.54 -2.33
CA VAL A 220 -12.17 -1.49 -1.31
C VAL A 220 -13.55 -1.14 -0.74
N VAL A 221 -13.81 0.15 -0.49
CA VAL A 221 -15.13 0.63 -0.04
C VAL A 221 -16.18 0.36 -1.12
N HIS A 222 -15.87 0.63 -2.39
CA HIS A 222 -16.81 0.35 -3.48
C HIS A 222 -17.14 -1.14 -3.61
N LEU A 223 -16.15 -2.02 -3.41
CA LEU A 223 -16.36 -3.47 -3.36
C LEU A 223 -17.30 -3.87 -2.23
N LEU A 224 -17.09 -3.34 -1.03
CA LEU A 224 -17.94 -3.60 0.12
C LEU A 224 -19.39 -3.18 -0.16
N THR A 225 -19.60 -1.98 -0.69
CA THR A 225 -20.93 -1.46 -1.02
C THR A 225 -21.65 -2.37 -2.01
N GLN A 226 -21.00 -2.76 -3.11
CA GLN A 226 -21.61 -3.65 -4.11
C GLN A 226 -21.97 -5.04 -3.55
N VAL A 227 -21.14 -5.58 -2.66
CA VAL A 227 -21.41 -6.86 -2.01
C VAL A 227 -22.63 -6.77 -1.09
N VAL A 228 -22.74 -5.69 -0.32
CA VAL A 228 -23.89 -5.47 0.58
C VAL A 228 -25.17 -5.21 -0.19
N GLU A 229 -25.16 -4.30 -1.17
CA GLU A 229 -26.34 -3.96 -1.98
C GLU A 229 -26.91 -5.19 -2.71
N ARG A 230 -26.04 -6.03 -3.29
CA ARG A 230 -26.48 -7.27 -3.95
C ARG A 230 -27.01 -8.30 -2.97
N GLY A 231 -26.45 -8.36 -1.76
CA GLY A 231 -26.96 -9.21 -0.68
C GLY A 231 -28.41 -8.86 -0.32
N GLU A 232 -28.72 -7.56 -0.21
CA GLU A 232 -30.09 -7.08 0.07
C GLU A 232 -31.04 -7.27 -1.12
N ALA A 233 -30.60 -6.96 -2.35
CA ALA A 233 -31.43 -7.04 -3.56
C ALA A 233 -31.87 -8.48 -3.94
N GLN A 234 -31.07 -9.50 -3.60
CA GLN A 234 -31.45 -10.90 -3.82
C GLN A 234 -32.48 -11.39 -2.79
N HIS A 235 -32.52 -10.82 -1.59
CA HIS A 235 -33.45 -11.23 -0.55
C HIS A 235 -34.86 -10.65 -0.76
N GLY A 236 -34.98 -9.41 -1.27
CA GLY A 236 -36.27 -8.83 -1.63
C GLY A 236 -37.00 -9.52 -2.81
N ARG A 237 -36.38 -10.55 -3.43
CA ARG A 237 -36.95 -11.34 -4.52
C ARG A 237 -37.28 -12.79 -4.13
N ALA A 238 -36.98 -13.20 -2.88
CA ALA A 238 -37.28 -14.52 -2.32
C ALA A 238 -38.51 -14.43 -1.42
#